data_AF-A0A4V1YA93-F1
#
_entry.id   AF-A0A4V1YA93-F1
#
_cell.length_a   1.000
_cell.length_b   1.000
_cell.length_c   1.000
_cell.angle_alpha   90.00
_cell.angle_beta   90.00
_cell.angle_gamma   90.00
#
_symmetry.space_group_name_H-M   'P 1'
#
loop_
_entity.id
_entity.type
_entity.pdbx_description
1 polymer ?
#
loop_
_entity_poly.entity_id
_entity_poly.type
_entity_poly.pdbx_seq_one_letter_code
_entity_poly.pdbx_strand_id
1 'polypeptide(L)'
;MKRTKSMIYKETSKSIDLFLYATSDDDLYRRMITPIIENLRKKAIKGAYDKEKAVDAYYYIATEASKNYNKDFGYSFSVSDRFSAAVDMEEYYREDEVFL
;
A
#
# COMPACT_ATOMS: atom_id res chain seq x y z
N MET A 1 -8.09 5.12 8.54
CA MET A 1 -8.94 6.08 7.79
C MET A 1 -10.39 5.60 7.79
N LYS A 2 -11.40 6.41 7.38
CA LYS A 2 -12.77 5.87 7.23
C LYS A 2 -12.88 5.18 5.86
N ARG A 3 -13.07 3.86 5.85
CA ARG A 3 -13.28 3.11 4.60
C ARG A 3 -14.62 3.43 3.96
N THR A 4 -14.64 3.49 2.63
CA THR A 4 -15.85 3.71 1.84
C THR A 4 -16.36 2.39 1.23
N LYS A 5 -17.58 2.39 0.71
CA LYS A 5 -18.18 1.21 0.05
C LYS A 5 -17.40 0.74 -1.19
N SER A 6 -16.53 1.57 -1.76
CA SER A 6 -15.71 1.25 -2.93
C SER A 6 -14.34 0.68 -2.56
N MET A 7 -13.97 0.65 -1.27
CA MET A 7 -12.72 0.06 -0.79
C MET A 7 -12.92 -1.44 -0.58
N ILE A 8 -13.11 -2.13 -1.70
CA ILE A 8 -13.26 -3.58 -1.79
C ILE A 8 -12.09 -4.09 -2.61
N TYR A 9 -11.46 -5.15 -2.13
CA TYR A 9 -10.41 -5.82 -2.89
C TYR A 9 -10.97 -6.37 -4.19
N LYS A 10 -10.38 -5.96 -5.30
CA LYS A 10 -10.64 -6.50 -6.62
C LYS A 10 -9.38 -6.35 -7.43
N GLU A 11 -8.68 -7.46 -7.62
CA GLU A 11 -7.54 -7.50 -8.52
C GLU A 11 -7.97 -7.07 -9.94
N THR A 12 -7.23 -6.12 -10.49
CA THR A 12 -7.36 -5.65 -11.87
C THR A 12 -5.97 -5.38 -12.42
N SER A 13 -5.84 -5.32 -13.75
CA SER A 13 -4.56 -4.90 -14.36
C SER A 13 -4.08 -3.54 -13.86
N LYS A 14 -5.00 -2.64 -13.51
CA LYS A 14 -4.70 -1.30 -12.99
C LYS A 14 -4.19 -1.34 -11.55
N SER A 15 -4.80 -2.15 -10.68
CA SER A 15 -4.31 -2.27 -9.30
C SER A 15 -2.93 -2.93 -9.26
N ILE A 16 -2.70 -3.93 -10.11
CA ILE A 16 -1.38 -4.58 -10.25
C ILE A 16 -0.34 -3.57 -10.74
N ASP A 17 -0.65 -2.80 -11.78
CA ASP A 17 0.28 -1.79 -12.31
C ASP A 17 0.65 -0.74 -11.25
N LEU A 18 -0.34 -0.25 -10.50
CA LEU A 18 -0.07 0.68 -9.40
C LEU A 18 0.75 0.06 -8.27
N PHE A 19 0.50 -1.19 -7.91
CA PHE A 19 1.29 -1.93 -6.93
C PHE A 19 2.76 -2.00 -7.38
N LEU A 20 3.01 -2.44 -8.62
CA LEU A 20 4.36 -2.57 -9.17
C LEU A 20 5.08 -1.22 -9.25
N TYR A 21 4.39 -0.18 -9.71
CA TYR A 21 4.96 1.18 -9.73
C TYR A 21 5.36 1.64 -8.33
N ALA A 22 4.48 1.47 -7.35
CA ALA A 22 4.72 1.93 -5.99
C ALA A 22 5.84 1.16 -5.27
N THR A 23 5.97 -0.16 -5.49
CA THR A 23 6.99 -0.99 -4.83
C THR A 23 8.36 -0.94 -5.52
N SER A 24 8.43 -0.44 -6.75
CA SER A 24 9.68 -0.23 -7.49
C SER A 24 10.21 1.21 -7.43
N ASP A 25 9.45 2.15 -6.89
CA ASP A 25 9.88 3.55 -6.72
C ASP A 25 10.75 3.70 -5.46
N ASP A 26 12.05 3.92 -5.67
CA ASP A 26 13.05 4.08 -4.61
C ASP A 26 12.72 5.20 -3.60
N ASP A 27 12.09 6.28 -4.07
CA ASP A 27 11.80 7.42 -3.23
C ASP A 27 10.56 7.16 -2.36
N LEU A 28 9.51 6.53 -2.90
CA LEU A 28 8.39 6.01 -2.11
C LEU A 28 8.86 4.93 -1.13
N TYR A 29 9.74 4.04 -1.56
CA TYR A 29 10.30 3.00 -0.70
C TYR A 29 10.97 3.62 0.53
N ARG A 30 11.94 4.51 0.30
CA ARG A 30 12.70 5.17 1.36
C ARG A 30 11.86 6.11 2.23
N ARG A 31 10.96 6.92 1.63
CA ARG A 31 10.23 7.97 2.37
C ARG A 31 8.97 7.46 3.07
N MET A 32 8.35 6.39 2.59
CA MET A 32 7.06 5.93 3.09
C MET A 32 7.01 4.44 3.44
N ILE A 33 7.49 3.55 2.56
CA ILE A 33 7.37 2.10 2.78
C ILE A 33 8.22 1.66 3.98
N THR A 34 9.51 1.99 4.01
CA THR A 34 10.41 1.64 5.13
C THR A 34 9.87 2.07 6.50
N PRO A 35 9.49 3.34 6.75
CA PRO A 35 8.98 3.73 8.07
C PRO A 35 7.63 3.08 8.42
N ILE A 36 6.78 2.76 7.44
CA ILE A 36 5.55 1.99 7.66
C ILE A 36 5.89 0.55 8.09
N ILE A 37 6.78 -0.12 7.37
CA ILE A 37 7.25 -1.48 7.71
C ILE A 37 7.82 -1.51 9.13
N GLU A 38 8.71 -0.57 9.47
CA GLU A 38 9.30 -0.50 10.81
C GLU A 38 8.24 -0.31 11.91
N ASN A 39 7.21 0.49 11.64
CA ASN A 39 6.09 0.68 12.57
C ASN A 39 5.28 -0.60 12.73
N LEU A 40 4.99 -1.30 11.63
CA LEU A 40 4.25 -2.55 11.61
C LEU A 40 5.03 -3.67 12.29
N ARG A 41 6.34 -3.78 12.08
CA ARG A 41 7.23 -4.74 12.77
C ARG A 41 7.20 -4.53 14.28
N LYS A 42 7.30 -3.27 14.73
CA LYS A 42 7.16 -2.92 16.17
C LYS A 42 5.80 -3.31 16.75
N LYS A 43 4.73 -3.25 15.97
CA LYS A 43 3.40 -3.70 16.38
C LYS A 43 3.30 -5.23 16.41
N ALA A 44 3.87 -5.90 15.42
CA ALA A 44 3.95 -7.36 15.35
C ALA A 44 4.67 -7.97 16.56
N ILE A 45 5.85 -7.45 16.89
CA ILE A 45 6.62 -7.88 18.08
C ILE A 45 5.80 -7.74 19.38
N LYS A 46 4.94 -6.72 19.46
CA LYS A 46 4.07 -6.47 20.61
C LYS A 46 2.74 -7.25 20.58
N GLY A 47 2.51 -8.10 19.58
CA GLY A 47 1.23 -8.79 19.37
C GLY A 47 0.06 -7.87 19.03
N ALA A 48 0.34 -6.64 18.59
CA ALA A 48 -0.63 -5.59 18.29
C ALA A 48 -0.75 -5.31 16.78
N TYR A 49 -0.22 -6.20 15.94
CA TYR A 49 -0.40 -6.11 14.49
C TYR A 49 -1.87 -6.32 14.13
N ASP A 50 -2.36 -5.50 13.20
CA ASP A 50 -3.73 -5.51 12.72
C ASP A 50 -3.66 -5.33 11.21
N LYS A 51 -4.00 -6.40 10.47
CA LYS A 51 -3.96 -6.43 9.01
C LYS A 51 -4.79 -5.31 8.39
N GLU A 52 -5.97 -5.03 8.93
CA GLU A 52 -6.84 -3.99 8.37
C GLU A 52 -6.23 -2.58 8.55
N LYS A 53 -5.57 -2.34 9.69
CA LYS A 53 -4.82 -1.09 9.91
C LYS A 53 -3.55 -1.01 9.07
N ALA A 54 -2.90 -2.14 8.76
CA ALA A 54 -1.76 -2.19 7.86
C ALA A 54 -2.17 -1.81 6.43
N VAL A 55 -3.27 -2.40 5.92
CA VAL A 55 -3.86 -2.01 4.62
C VAL A 55 -4.18 -0.52 4.58
N ASP A 56 -4.76 0.03 5.65
CA ASP A 56 -5.02 1.48 5.75
C ASP A 56 -3.73 2.32 5.67
N ALA A 57 -2.61 1.83 6.22
CA ALA A 57 -1.31 2.50 6.12
C ALA A 57 -0.77 2.44 4.68
N TYR A 58 -0.79 1.27 4.05
CA TYR A 58 -0.38 1.10 2.66
C TYR A 58 -1.27 1.85 1.66
N TYR A 59 -2.53 2.12 2.00
CA TYR A 59 -3.40 2.94 1.16
C TYR A 59 -2.90 4.38 1.00
N TYR A 60 -2.19 4.93 2.00
CA TYR A 60 -1.54 6.23 1.86
C TYR A 60 -0.40 6.18 0.83
N ILE A 61 0.36 5.07 0.76
CA ILE A 61 1.39 4.85 -0.26
C ILE A 61 0.74 4.72 -1.64
N ALA A 62 -0.28 3.87 -1.80
CA ALA A 62 -0.99 3.72 -3.08
C ALA A 62 -1.62 5.05 -3.55
N THR A 63 -2.04 5.90 -2.62
CA THR A 63 -2.54 7.25 -2.93
C THR A 63 -1.44 8.17 -3.43
N GLU A 64 -0.27 8.18 -2.81
CA GLU A 64 0.86 8.98 -3.26
C GLU A 64 1.41 8.47 -4.59
N ALA A 65 1.57 7.16 -4.74
CA ALA A 65 1.95 6.52 -5.99
C ALA A 65 1.00 6.89 -7.14
N SER A 66 -0.32 6.87 -6.89
CA SER A 66 -1.31 7.28 -7.90
C SER A 66 -1.16 8.75 -8.31
N LYS A 67 -0.66 9.64 -7.43
CA LYS A 67 -0.39 11.04 -7.80
C LYS A 67 0.89 11.15 -8.63
N ASN A 68 1.94 10.45 -8.23
CA ASN A 68 3.20 10.41 -8.98
C ASN A 68 2.97 9.86 -10.39
N TYR A 69 2.27 8.72 -10.49
CA TYR A 69 1.87 8.14 -11.77
C TYR A 69 1.04 9.12 -12.62
N ASN A 70 0.13 9.88 -12.00
CA ASN A 70 -0.64 10.89 -12.74
C ASN A 70 0.23 12.01 -13.29
N LYS A 71 1.23 12.45 -12.52
CA LYS A 71 2.19 13.47 -12.97
C LYS A 71 3.05 12.97 -14.14
N ASP A 72 3.46 11.71 -14.09
CA ASP A 72 4.36 11.13 -15.09
C ASP A 72 3.62 10.71 -16.38
N PHE A 73 2.40 10.19 -16.26
CA PHE A 73 1.68 9.53 -17.36
C PHE A 73 0.27 10.07 -17.64
N GLY A 74 -0.23 11.01 -16.83
CA GLY A 74 -1.56 11.60 -17.01
C GLY A 74 -2.73 10.69 -16.64
N TYR A 75 -2.48 9.52 -16.01
CA TYR A 75 -3.51 8.56 -15.61
C TYR A 75 -3.82 8.64 -14.11
N SER A 76 -5.08 8.45 -13.71
CA SER A 76 -5.52 8.47 -12.31
C SER A 76 -6.24 7.19 -11.94
N PHE A 77 -5.84 6.55 -10.84
CA PHE A 77 -6.43 5.31 -10.34
C PHE A 77 -7.70 5.57 -9.52
N SER A 78 -8.64 4.62 -9.56
CA SER A 78 -9.84 4.69 -8.74
C SER A 78 -9.53 4.41 -7.26
N VAL A 79 -10.50 4.69 -6.38
CA VAL A 79 -10.39 4.31 -4.95
C VAL A 79 -10.25 2.79 -4.80
N SER A 80 -10.94 2.00 -5.63
CA SER A 80 -10.88 0.54 -5.58
C SER A 80 -9.52 0.00 -6.03
N ASP A 81 -8.93 0.60 -7.07
CA ASP A 81 -7.61 0.20 -7.57
C ASP A 81 -6.53 0.46 -6.52
N ARG A 82 -6.54 1.66 -5.92
CA ARG A 82 -5.62 2.03 -4.84
C ARG A 82 -5.78 1.15 -3.60
N PHE A 83 -7.02 0.82 -3.24
CA PHE A 83 -7.28 -0.07 -2.12
C PHE A 83 -6.77 -1.47 -2.38
N SER A 84 -6.96 -1.99 -3.59
CA SER A 84 -6.48 -3.32 -3.95
C SER A 84 -4.94 -3.37 -3.94
N ALA A 85 -4.29 -2.36 -4.53
CA ALA A 85 -2.82 -2.25 -4.46
C ALA A 85 -2.29 -2.17 -3.01
N ALA A 86 -3.03 -1.52 -2.11
CA ALA A 86 -2.66 -1.46 -0.69
C ALA A 86 -2.81 -2.81 0.03
N VAL A 87 -3.81 -3.61 -0.34
CA VAL A 87 -3.97 -4.99 0.13
C VAL A 87 -2.79 -5.85 -0.38
N ASP A 88 -2.43 -5.71 -1.65
CA ASP A 88 -1.31 -6.43 -2.25
C ASP A 88 0.03 -6.05 -1.60
N MET A 89 0.26 -4.77 -1.26
CA MET A 89 1.45 -4.35 -0.48
C MET A 89 1.47 -4.95 0.93
N GLU A 90 0.32 -5.01 1.60
CA GLU A 90 0.24 -5.64 2.92
C GLU A 90 0.63 -7.10 2.84
N GLU A 91 0.09 -7.83 1.88
CA GLU A 91 0.42 -9.24 1.68
C GLU A 91 1.90 -9.44 1.34
N TYR A 92 2.42 -8.65 0.40
CA TYR A 92 3.81 -8.71 -0.05
C TYR A 92 4.82 -8.50 1.08
N TYR A 93 4.64 -7.45 1.89
CA TYR A 93 5.63 -7.12 2.93
C TYR A 93 5.38 -7.82 4.28
N ARG A 94 4.19 -8.39 4.51
CA ARG A 94 3.83 -8.91 5.83
C ARG A 94 4.77 -10.01 6.31
N GLU A 95 5.02 -11.01 5.48
CA GLU A 95 5.86 -12.15 5.88
C GLU A 95 7.34 -11.83 5.74
N ASP A 96 7.71 -11.15 4.64
CA ASP A 96 9.10 -10.91 4.29
C ASP A 96 9.74 -9.76 5.07
N GLU A 97 8.96 -8.82 5.61
CA GLU A 97 9.51 -7.61 6.24
C GLU A 97 8.88 -7.28 7.59
N VAL A 98 7.65 -7.70 7.86
CA VAL A 98 6.97 -7.34 9.12
C VAL A 98 7.12 -8.42 10.20
N PHE A 99 7.14 -9.70 9.83
CA PHE A 99 7.20 -10.82 10.78
C PHE A 99 8.57 -11.50 10.91
N LEU A 100 9.62 -10.96 10.27
CA LEU A 100 11.02 -11.29 10.57
C LEU A 100 11.46 -10.71 11.93
#